data_AF-A0A1J5LF90-F1
#
_entry.id   AF-A0A1J5LF90-F1
#
_cell.length_a   1.000
_cell.length_b   1.000
_cell.length_c   1.000
_cell.angle_alpha   90.00
_cell.angle_beta   90.00
_cell.angle_gamma   90.00
#
_symmetry.space_group_name_H-M   'P 1'
#
loop_
_entity.id
_entity.type
_entity.pdbx_description
1 polymer ?
#
loop_
_entity_poly.entity_id
_entity_poly.type
_entity_poly.pdbx_seq_one_letter_code
_entity_poly.pdbx_strand_id
1 'polypeptide(L)'
;MCSAARNYVADCLAERLETLSQDAAALHGHRELKQILRETAEELRLLVRENSDRNAPRAGIRSPDGQRSARPLVAVPSSRLPSVHRQAIAIIEEAETQLLRSSTQSAARASQYQQVAEALGSNKVLLRS
;
A
#
# COMPACT_ATOMS: atom_id res chain seq x y z
N MET A 1 -2.07 5.27 -10.46
CA MET A 1 -2.32 3.87 -10.92
C MET A 1 -3.56 3.28 -10.25
N CYS A 2 -3.65 3.27 -8.91
CA CYS A 2 -4.75 2.62 -8.19
C CYS A 2 -6.13 3.32 -8.25
N SER A 3 -6.22 4.50 -8.87
CA SER A 3 -7.48 5.25 -9.02
C SER A 3 -8.45 4.66 -10.06
N ALA A 4 -8.00 3.71 -10.90
CA ALA A 4 -8.78 3.20 -12.03
C ALA A 4 -10.04 2.39 -11.61
N ALA A 5 -10.11 1.90 -10.38
CA ALA A 5 -11.30 1.24 -9.86
C ALA A 5 -11.39 1.37 -8.33
N ARG A 6 -12.35 2.18 -7.85
CA ARG A 6 -12.54 2.48 -6.41
C ARG A 6 -12.64 1.21 -5.56
N ASN A 7 -13.32 0.18 -6.06
CA ASN A 7 -13.54 -1.06 -5.30
C ASN A 7 -12.27 -1.91 -5.13
N TYR A 8 -11.21 -1.64 -5.88
CA TYR A 8 -9.94 -2.37 -5.85
C TYR A 8 -8.79 -1.54 -5.26
N VAL A 9 -9.03 -0.28 -4.90
CA VAL A 9 -7.97 0.68 -4.53
C VAL A 9 -7.14 0.18 -3.35
N ALA A 10 -7.77 -0.39 -2.32
CA ALA A 10 -7.09 -0.90 -1.14
C ALA A 10 -6.17 -2.11 -1.47
N ASP A 11 -6.62 -3.03 -2.33
CA ASP A 11 -5.78 -4.17 -2.73
C ASP A 11 -4.68 -3.77 -3.70
N CYS A 12 -4.93 -2.76 -4.54
CA CYS A 12 -3.93 -2.18 -5.41
C CYS A 12 -2.79 -1.54 -4.61
N LEU A 13 -3.11 -0.83 -3.52
CA LEU A 13 -2.10 -0.28 -2.61
C LEU A 13 -1.29 -1.40 -1.94
N ALA A 14 -1.96 -2.45 -1.46
CA ALA A 14 -1.28 -3.62 -0.89
C ALA A 14 -0.30 -4.26 -1.89
N GLU A 15 -0.76 -4.51 -3.12
CA GLU A 15 0.06 -5.07 -4.19
C GLU A 15 1.24 -4.17 -4.56
N ARG A 16 1.06 -2.85 -4.54
CA ARG A 16 2.14 -1.93 -4.91
C ARG A 16 3.22 -1.84 -3.84
N LEU A 17 2.83 -1.85 -2.57
CA LEU A 17 3.75 -1.93 -1.44
C LEU A 17 4.48 -3.28 -1.40
N GLU A 18 3.78 -4.38 -1.70
CA GLU A 18 4.36 -5.71 -1.85
C GLU A 18 5.46 -5.70 -2.92
N THR A 19 5.17 -5.16 -4.11
CA THR A 19 6.13 -5.03 -5.21
C THR A 19 7.32 -4.17 -4.82
N LEU A 20 7.09 -3.03 -4.17
CA LEU A 20 8.17 -2.13 -3.73
C LEU A 20 9.08 -2.82 -2.69
N SER A 21 8.51 -3.56 -1.74
CA SER A 21 9.28 -4.28 -0.71
C SER A 21 10.20 -5.36 -1.29
N GLN A 22 9.84 -5.89 -2.46
CA GLN A 22 10.58 -6.93 -3.17
C GLN A 22 11.65 -6.35 -4.11
N ASP A 23 11.65 -5.04 -4.37
CA ASP A 23 12.65 -4.39 -5.22
C ASP A 23 14.02 -4.35 -4.51
N ALA A 24 14.90 -5.26 -4.92
CA ALA A 24 16.22 -5.40 -4.34
C ALA A 24 17.12 -4.19 -4.63
N ALA A 25 16.96 -3.54 -5.79
CA ALA A 25 17.78 -2.41 -6.21
C ALA A 25 17.37 -1.15 -5.46
N ALA A 26 16.06 -0.89 -5.36
CA ALA A 26 15.54 0.31 -4.69
C ALA A 26 15.84 0.33 -3.18
N LEU A 27 15.96 -0.83 -2.54
CA LEU A 27 15.99 -0.94 -1.08
C LEU A 27 17.26 -1.62 -0.53
N HIS A 28 18.33 -1.69 -1.32
CA HIS A 28 19.58 -2.32 -0.91
C HIS A 28 20.13 -1.67 0.38
N GLY A 29 20.40 -2.49 1.42
CA GLY A 29 20.89 -1.99 2.71
C GLY A 29 19.84 -1.39 3.66
N HIS A 30 18.56 -1.35 3.27
CA HIS A 30 17.46 -0.81 4.07
C HIS A 30 16.52 -1.93 4.56
N ARG A 31 17.03 -2.86 5.38
CA ARG A 31 16.26 -4.04 5.85
C ARG A 31 14.98 -3.68 6.60
N GLU A 32 15.05 -2.69 7.48
CA GLU A 32 13.90 -2.25 8.27
C GLU A 32 12.85 -1.56 7.38
N LEU A 33 13.26 -0.70 6.44
CA LEU A 33 12.36 -0.10 5.46
C LEU A 33 11.63 -1.18 4.64
N LYS A 34 12.36 -2.19 4.14
CA LYS A 34 11.76 -3.37 3.47
C LYS A 34 10.72 -4.06 4.34
N GLN A 35 11.05 -4.24 5.62
CA GLN A 35 10.19 -4.91 6.58
C GLN A 35 8.89 -4.14 6.79
N ILE A 36 8.96 -2.84 7.06
CA ILE A 36 7.78 -1.98 7.26
C ILE A 36 6.87 -2.03 6.02
N LEU A 37 7.44 -1.89 4.81
CA LEU A 37 6.64 -1.95 3.57
C LEU A 37 5.95 -3.30 3.37
N ARG A 38 6.66 -4.40 3.66
CA ARG A 38 6.13 -5.76 3.54
C ARG A 38 5.00 -6.00 4.53
N GLU A 39 5.18 -5.66 5.81
CA GLU A 39 4.16 -5.80 6.85
C GLU A 39 2.92 -4.97 6.51
N THR A 40 3.12 -3.71 6.11
CA THR A 40 2.02 -2.83 5.67
C THR A 40 1.24 -3.44 4.49
N ALA A 41 1.94 -4.00 3.50
CA ALA A 41 1.31 -4.68 2.37
C ALA A 41 0.51 -5.91 2.81
N GLU A 42 1.04 -6.70 3.73
CA GLU A 42 0.40 -7.89 4.29
C GLU A 42 -0.87 -7.53 5.07
N GLU A 43 -0.82 -6.51 5.92
CA GLU A 43 -1.98 -6.01 6.68
C GLU A 43 -3.10 -5.50 5.77
N LEU A 44 -2.77 -4.67 4.78
CA LEU A 44 -3.76 -4.18 3.81
C LEU A 44 -4.38 -5.33 3.02
N ARG A 45 -3.57 -6.31 2.61
CA ARG A 45 -4.04 -7.49 1.88
C ARG A 45 -4.98 -8.34 2.75
N LEU A 46 -4.67 -8.50 4.02
CA LEU A 46 -5.54 -9.22 4.96
C LEU A 46 -6.89 -8.50 5.12
N LEU A 47 -6.85 -7.19 5.37
CA LEU A 47 -8.04 -6.34 5.50
C LEU A 47 -8.95 -6.47 4.27
N VAL A 48 -8.40 -6.40 3.06
CA VAL A 48 -9.18 -6.58 1.83
C VAL A 48 -9.76 -7.98 1.72
N ARG A 49 -8.98 -9.02 2.02
CA ARG A 49 -9.43 -10.41 1.89
C ARG A 49 -10.62 -10.70 2.80
N GLU A 50 -10.57 -10.23 4.04
CA GLU A 50 -11.66 -10.35 5.02
C GLU A 50 -12.93 -9.60 4.59
N ASN A 51 -12.76 -8.55 3.79
CA ASN A 51 -13.84 -7.71 3.30
C ASN A 51 -14.17 -7.93 1.82
N SER A 52 -13.69 -9.02 1.22
CA SER A 52 -13.77 -9.25 -0.22
C SER A 52 -15.20 -9.45 -0.75
N ASP A 53 -15.46 -8.91 -1.94
CA ASP A 53 -16.66 -9.18 -2.72
C ASP A 53 -16.48 -10.51 -3.46
N ARG A 54 -17.24 -11.53 -3.06
CA ARG A 54 -17.18 -12.88 -3.66
C ARG A 54 -17.83 -12.95 -5.04
N ASN A 55 -18.68 -11.97 -5.38
CA ASN A 55 -19.39 -11.94 -6.65
C ASN A 55 -18.65 -11.09 -7.70
N ALA A 56 -17.72 -10.24 -7.26
CA ALA A 56 -16.88 -9.46 -8.15
C ALA A 56 -15.73 -10.31 -8.72
N PRO A 57 -15.38 -10.13 -10.01
CA PRO A 57 -14.23 -10.81 -10.58
C PRO A 57 -12.92 -10.28 -9.98
N ARG A 58 -11.91 -11.14 -9.89
CA ARG A 58 -10.54 -10.69 -9.66
C ARG A 58 -10.03 -9.97 -10.91
N ALA A 59 -9.41 -8.81 -10.75
CA ALA A 59 -9.01 -7.97 -11.87
C ALA A 59 -7.51 -7.68 -11.85
N GLY A 60 -6.85 -7.81 -13.01
CA GLY A 60 -5.54 -7.21 -13.21
C GLY A 60 -5.72 -5.74 -13.60
N ILE A 61 -5.19 -4.81 -12.80
CA ILE A 61 -5.25 -3.38 -13.14
C ILE A 61 -4.01 -3.02 -13.95
N ARG A 62 -4.22 -2.27 -15.03
CA ARG A 62 -3.14 -1.64 -15.79
C ARG A 62 -3.16 -0.14 -15.53
N SER A 63 -1.98 0.40 -15.33
CA SER A 63 -1.76 1.82 -15.18
C SER A 63 -1.66 2.56 -16.51
N PRO A 64 -1.77 3.91 -16.49
CA PRO A 64 -1.58 4.72 -17.70
C PRO A 64 -0.20 4.53 -18.36
N ASP A 65 0.84 4.28 -17.58
CA ASP A 65 2.22 4.01 -18.02
C ASP A 65 2.44 2.54 -18.47
N GLY A 66 1.37 1.74 -18.52
CA GLY A 66 1.39 0.39 -19.09
C GLY A 66 1.79 -0.72 -18.11
N GLN A 67 2.30 -0.38 -16.92
CA GLN A 67 2.58 -1.34 -15.85
C GLN A 67 1.29 -2.04 -15.40
N ARG A 68 1.36 -3.37 -15.25
CA ARG A 68 0.27 -4.20 -14.75
C ARG A 68 0.51 -4.55 -13.29
N SER A 69 -0.55 -4.78 -12.53
CA SER A 69 -0.45 -5.38 -11.21
C SER A 69 0.25 -6.74 -11.30
N ALA A 70 1.16 -7.02 -10.38
CA ALA A 70 1.92 -8.26 -10.29
C ALA A 70 1.02 -9.46 -9.95
N ARG A 71 -0.13 -9.21 -9.33
CA ARG A 71 -1.16 -10.20 -9.04
C ARG A 71 -2.57 -9.70 -9.39
N PRO A 72 -3.54 -10.62 -9.56
CA PRO A 72 -4.96 -10.25 -9.61
C PRO A 72 -5.39 -9.58 -8.30
N LEU A 73 -6.14 -8.51 -8.43
CA LEU A 73 -6.66 -7.71 -7.32
C LEU A 73 -8.08 -8.15 -6.94
N VAL A 74 -8.39 -7.99 -5.67
CA VAL A 74 -9.66 -8.34 -5.04
C VAL A 74 -10.48 -7.07 -4.80
N ALA A 75 -11.75 -7.12 -5.17
CA ALA A 75 -12.68 -6.03 -4.90
C ALA A 75 -13.25 -6.10 -3.48
N VAL A 76 -13.63 -4.94 -2.96
CA VAL A 76 -14.42 -4.77 -1.75
C VAL A 76 -15.80 -4.25 -2.15
N PRO A 77 -16.91 -4.80 -1.60
CA PRO A 77 -18.25 -4.37 -1.95
C PRO A 77 -18.51 -2.95 -1.44
N SER A 78 -19.34 -2.20 -2.16
CA SER A 78 -19.61 -0.79 -1.86
C SER A 78 -20.07 -0.52 -0.42
N SER A 79 -20.84 -1.45 0.17
CA SER A 79 -21.31 -1.39 1.55
C SER A 79 -20.19 -1.44 2.61
N ARG A 80 -19.03 -2.03 2.28
CA ARG A 80 -17.88 -2.15 3.19
C ARG A 80 -16.77 -1.15 2.89
N LEU A 81 -16.77 -0.54 1.70
CA LEU A 81 -15.70 0.38 1.27
C LEU A 81 -15.39 1.49 2.28
N PRO A 82 -16.35 2.23 2.86
CA PRO A 82 -16.03 3.29 3.81
C PRO A 82 -15.30 2.77 5.06
N SER A 83 -15.67 1.58 5.53
CA SER A 83 -15.00 0.95 6.67
C SER A 83 -13.59 0.51 6.32
N VAL A 84 -13.43 -0.17 5.19
CA VAL A 84 -12.12 -0.65 4.70
C VAL A 84 -11.18 0.52 4.43
N HIS A 85 -11.65 1.60 3.80
CA HIS A 85 -10.81 2.77 3.54
C HIS A 85 -10.32 3.43 4.83
N ARG A 86 -11.17 3.56 5.85
CA ARG A 86 -10.75 4.09 7.16
C ARG A 86 -9.68 3.22 7.81
N GLN A 87 -9.86 1.91 7.79
CA GLN A 87 -8.88 0.97 8.34
C GLN A 87 -7.57 0.96 7.54
N ALA A 88 -7.65 1.03 6.21
CA ALA A 88 -6.48 1.14 5.34
C ALA A 88 -5.71 2.46 5.57
N ILE A 89 -6.41 3.57 5.80
CA ILE A 89 -5.79 4.84 6.18
C ILE A 89 -5.02 4.68 7.49
N ALA A 90 -5.61 4.03 8.50
CA ALA A 90 -4.94 3.81 9.80
C ALA A 90 -3.68 2.95 9.66
N ILE A 91 -3.73 1.88 8.86
CA ILE A 91 -2.56 1.03 8.56
C ILE A 91 -1.44 1.86 7.91
N ILE A 92 -1.79 2.71 6.94
CA ILE A 92 -0.81 3.58 6.27
C ILE A 92 -0.24 4.65 7.24
N GLU A 93 -1.06 5.20 8.13
CA GLU A 93 -0.63 6.19 9.14
C GLU A 93 0.35 5.60 10.17
N GLU A 94 0.14 4.35 10.58
CA GLU A 94 1.07 3.63 11.45
C GLU A 94 2.40 3.37 10.73
N ALA A 95 2.36 2.89 9.48
CA ALA A 95 3.57 2.67 8.67
C ALA A 95 4.37 3.97 8.46
N GLU A 96 3.69 5.09 8.18
CA GLU A 96 4.31 6.42 8.07
C GLU A 96 5.00 6.82 9.38
N THR A 97 4.35 6.60 10.52
CA THR A 97 4.91 6.88 11.85
C THR A 97 6.15 6.04 12.13
N GLN A 98 6.14 4.76 11.77
CA GLN A 98 7.30 3.87 11.92
C GLN A 98 8.47 4.34 11.06
N LEU A 99 8.24 4.65 9.78
CA LEU A 99 9.27 5.15 8.87
C LEU A 99 9.90 6.45 9.39
N LEU A 100 9.07 7.39 9.86
CA LEU A 100 9.56 8.65 10.43
C LEU A 100 10.37 8.42 11.70
N ARG A 101 9.96 7.48 12.56
CA ARG A 101 10.73 7.09 13.75
C ARG A 101 12.07 6.47 13.38
N SER A 102 12.13 5.60 12.37
CA SER A 102 13.39 5.02 11.88
C SER A 102 14.29 6.08 11.25
N SER A 103 13.71 7.13 10.63
CA SER A 103 14.48 8.24 10.06
C SER A 103 15.26 9.03 11.11
N THR A 104 14.70 9.21 12.32
CA THR A 104 15.39 9.93 13.41
C THR A 104 16.49 9.10 14.07
N GLN A 105 16.39 7.76 13.98
CA GLN A 105 17.39 6.84 14.53
C GLN A 105 18.61 6.62 13.61
N SER A 106 18.52 6.98 12.33
CA SER A 106 19.60 6.80 11.36
C SER A 106 19.81 8.01 10.46
N ALA A 107 20.63 8.97 10.90
CA ALA A 107 20.95 10.19 10.14
C ALA A 107 21.45 9.90 8.71
N ALA A 108 22.24 8.84 8.52
CA ALA A 108 22.76 8.44 7.21
C ALA A 108 21.69 7.94 6.21
N ARG A 109 20.49 7.58 6.70
CA ARG A 109 19.40 7.01 5.88
C ARG A 109 18.09 7.80 5.98
N ALA A 110 18.08 8.87 6.77
CA ALA A 110 16.88 9.63 7.12
C ALA A 110 16.09 10.11 5.88
N SER A 111 16.78 10.59 4.84
CA SER A 111 16.16 11.07 3.61
C SER A 111 15.33 9.99 2.90
N GLN A 112 15.83 8.75 2.83
CA GLN A 112 15.13 7.65 2.16
C GLN A 112 13.86 7.27 2.92
N TYR A 113 13.91 7.19 4.25
CA TYR A 113 12.74 6.91 5.08
C TYR A 113 11.69 8.01 4.96
N GLN A 114 12.10 9.28 4.96
CA GLN A 114 11.20 10.43 4.82
C GLN A 114 10.50 10.45 3.45
N GLN A 115 11.25 10.22 2.37
CA GLN A 115 10.67 10.15 1.02
C GLN A 115 9.62 9.04 0.89
N VAL A 116 9.91 7.87 1.46
CA VAL A 116 8.96 6.75 1.45
C VAL A 116 7.74 7.07 2.33
N ALA A 117 7.93 7.67 3.50
CA ALA A 117 6.84 8.09 4.39
C ALA A 117 5.89 9.09 3.69
N GLU A 118 6.44 10.10 3.02
CA GLU A 118 5.67 11.09 2.27
C GLU A 118 4.88 10.46 1.11
N ALA A 119 5.53 9.56 0.36
CA ALA A 119 4.88 8.80 -0.71
C ALA A 119 3.71 7.94 -0.18
N LEU A 120 3.90 7.25 0.95
CA LEU A 120 2.83 6.50 1.61
C LEU A 120 1.68 7.42 2.04
N GLY A 121 2.01 8.55 2.67
CA GLY A 121 1.05 9.54 3.13
C GLY A 121 0.18 10.11 2.01
N SER A 122 0.75 10.31 0.82
CA SER A 122 0.01 10.78 -0.37
C SER A 122 -1.10 9.82 -0.81
N ASN A 123 -0.95 8.51 -0.59
CA ASN A 123 -1.96 7.51 -0.95
C ASN A 123 -3.25 7.63 -0.11
N LYS A 124 -3.17 8.22 1.09
CA LYS A 124 -4.35 8.45 1.94
C LYS A 124 -5.38 9.36 1.25
N VAL A 125 -4.95 10.25 0.35
CA VAL A 125 -5.85 11.10 -0.45
C VAL A 125 -6.73 10.24 -1.36
N LEU A 126 -6.18 9.20 -1.98
CA LEU A 126 -6.93 8.28 -2.85
C LEU A 126 -8.00 7.47 -2.09
N LEU A 127 -7.76 7.23 -0.79
CA LEU A 127 -8.71 6.50 0.07
C LEU A 127 -9.83 7.40 0.60
N ARG A 128 -9.61 8.71 0.63
CA ARG A 128 -10.59 9.72 1.08
C ARG A 128 -11.48 10.24 -0.04
N SER A 129 -11.05 10.12 -1.30
CA SER A 129 -11.81 10.52 -2.49
C SER A 129 -12.96 9.56 -2.78
#